data_AF-A0A0Q7TJS8-F1
#
_entry.id   AF-A0A0Q7TJS8-F1
#
_cell.length_a   1.000
_cell.length_b   1.000
_cell.length_c   1.000
_cell.angle_alpha   90.00
_cell.angle_beta   90.00
_cell.angle_gamma   90.00
#
_symmetry.space_group_name_H-M   'P 1'
#
loop_
_entity.id
_entity.type
_entity.pdbx_description
1 polymer ?
#
loop_
_entity_poly.entity_id
_entity_poly.type
_entity_poly.pdbx_seq_one_letter_code
_entity_poly.pdbx_strand_id
1 'polypeptide(L)' 'MRGGFRQRYDETETRREELIARLNSLGDGARAHPGYKRALKLLNETFRRSKLAQRLSVLQAAAWLIDLLERLALTL' A
#
# COMPACT_ATOMS: atom_id res chain seq x y z
N MET A 1 -19.36 -5.10 23.05
CA MET A 1 -18.50 -4.32 22.12
C MET A 1 -17.87 -5.22 21.05
N ARG A 2 -18.63 -5.70 20.04
CA ARG A 2 -18.08 -6.52 18.93
C ARG A 2 -17.86 -5.74 17.61
N GLY A 3 -18.29 -4.49 17.53
CA GLY A 3 -18.21 -3.66 16.30
C GLY A 3 -16.82 -3.13 15.97
N GLY A 4 -15.99 -2.81 16.97
CA GLY A 4 -14.72 -2.10 16.74
C GLY A 4 -13.66 -2.90 15.98
N PHE A 5 -13.63 -4.23 16.09
CA PHE A 5 -12.66 -5.06 15.36
C PHE A 5 -12.98 -5.17 13.87
N ARG A 6 -14.26 -5.30 13.53
CA ARG A 6 -14.72 -5.34 12.14
C ARG A 6 -14.51 -4.00 11.47
N GLN A 7 -14.86 -2.91 12.15
CA GLN A 7 -14.63 -1.56 11.64
C GLN A 7 -13.14 -1.28 11.37
N ARG A 8 -12.24 -1.61 12.31
CA ARG A 8 -10.78 -1.45 12.10
C ARG A 8 -10.24 -2.31 10.96
N TYR A 9 -10.80 -3.51 10.78
CA TYR A 9 -10.45 -4.36 9.66
C TYR A 9 -10.84 -3.69 8.34
N ASP A 10 -12.10 -3.26 8.24
CA ASP A 10 -12.67 -2.62 7.05
C ASP A 10 -11.88 -1.35 6.71
N GLU A 11 -11.56 -0.51 7.69
CA GLU A 11 -10.72 0.70 7.53
C GLU A 11 -9.33 0.36 6.95
N THR A 12 -8.68 -0.70 7.45
CA THR A 12 -7.35 -1.09 6.92
C THR A 12 -7.44 -1.66 5.50
N GLU A 13 -8.54 -2.31 5.16
CA GLU A 13 -8.77 -2.87 3.83
C GLU A 13 -9.06 -1.77 2.82
N THR A 14 -9.93 -0.81 3.16
CA THR A 14 -10.18 0.39 2.35
C THR A 14 -8.88 1.14 2.07
N ARG A 15 -8.07 1.40 3.10
CA ARG A 15 -6.78 2.07 2.91
C ARG A 15 -5.81 1.28 2.02
N ARG A 16 -5.86 -0.06 2.07
CA ARG A 16 -5.06 -0.92 1.17
C ARG A 16 -5.49 -0.73 -0.28
N GLU A 17 -6.80 -0.71 -0.53
CA GLU A 17 -7.37 -0.53 -1.88
C GLU A 17 -7.03 0.84 -2.45
N GLU A 18 -7.11 1.91 -1.65
CA GLU A 18 -6.69 3.25 -2.02
C GLU A 18 -5.21 3.31 -2.44
N LEU A 19 -4.32 2.67 -1.66
CA LEU A 19 -2.89 2.61 -1.99
C LEU A 19 -2.62 1.82 -3.27
N ILE A 20 -3.37 0.75 -3.54
CA ILE A 20 -3.28 0.00 -4.80
C ILE A 20 -3.74 0.86 -5.98
N ALA A 21 -4.87 1.55 -5.84
CA ALA A 21 -5.38 2.43 -6.89
C ALA A 21 -4.36 3.55 -7.21
N ARG A 22 -3.80 4.18 -6.17
CA ARG A 22 -2.74 5.19 -6.29
C ARG A 22 -1.51 4.63 -7.00
N LEU A 23 -1.01 3.48 -6.57
CA LEU A 23 0.12 2.81 -7.21
C LEU A 23 -0.15 2.48 -8.69
N ASN A 24 -1.32 1.96 -9.02
CA ASN A 24 -1.70 1.62 -10.39
C ASN A 24 -1.86 2.83 -11.30
N SER A 25 -2.19 4.00 -10.74
CA SER A 25 -2.28 5.27 -11.45
C SER A 25 -0.92 5.85 -11.83
N LEU A 26 0.18 5.32 -11.26
CA LEU A 26 1.52 5.72 -11.67
C LEU A 26 1.80 5.25 -13.10
N GLY A 27 2.37 6.15 -13.90
CA GLY A 27 2.72 5.89 -15.30
C GLY A 27 3.83 4.85 -15.47
N ASP A 28 4.14 4.51 -16.71
CA ASP A 28 5.03 3.40 -17.05
C ASP A 28 6.46 3.55 -16.49
N GLY A 29 6.96 4.79 -16.34
CA GLY A 29 8.25 5.06 -15.70
C GLY A 29 8.32 4.56 -14.25
N ALA A 30 7.24 4.73 -13.47
CA ALA A 30 7.16 4.20 -12.11
C ALA A 30 7.06 2.67 -12.10
N ARG A 31 6.33 2.08 -13.06
CA ARG A 31 6.14 0.63 -13.18
C ARG A 31 7.44 -0.12 -13.50
N ALA A 32 8.36 0.53 -14.22
CA ALA A 32 9.68 -0.02 -14.50
C ALA A 32 10.58 -0.09 -13.25
N HIS A 33 10.31 0.76 -12.24
CA HIS A 33 11.12 0.79 -11.02
C HIS A 33 10.86 -0.46 -10.15
N PRO A 34 11.91 -1.12 -9.60
CA PRO A 34 11.73 -2.31 -8.75
C PRO A 34 10.88 -2.03 -7.50
N GLY A 35 10.84 -0.77 -7.05
CA GLY A 35 9.97 -0.32 -5.97
C GLY A 35 8.48 -0.57 -6.24
N TYR A 36 8.03 -0.53 -7.50
CA TYR A 36 6.63 -0.79 -7.85
C TYR A 36 6.21 -2.21 -7.46
N LYS A 37 7.00 -3.20 -7.87
CA LYS A 37 6.77 -4.61 -7.50
C LYS A 37 6.85 -4.82 -5.99
N ARG A 38 7.73 -4.08 -5.31
CA ARG A 38 7.87 -4.14 -3.85
C ARG A 38 6.65 -3.56 -3.13
N ALA A 39 6.09 -2.45 -3.60
CA ALA A 39 4.86 -1.87 -3.07
C ALA A 39 3.67 -2.84 -3.25
N LEU A 40 3.53 -3.45 -4.43
CA LEU A 40 2.53 -4.50 -4.67
C LEU A 40 2.69 -5.69 -3.72
N LYS A 41 3.92 -6.16 -3.47
CA LYS A 41 4.18 -7.26 -2.54
C LYS A 41 3.75 -6.90 -1.10
N LEU A 42 4.04 -5.68 -0.66
CA LEU A 42 3.60 -5.20 0.66
C LEU A 42 2.07 -5.21 0.76
N LEU A 43 1.38 -4.67 -0.25
CA LEU A 43 -0.07 -4.51 -0.25
C LEU A 43 -0.84 -5.82 -0.47
N ASN A 44 -0.33 -6.75 -1.27
CA ASN A 44 -1.06 -7.98 -1.61
C ASN A 44 -0.65 -9.20 -0.78
N GLU A 45 0.63 -9.34 -0.45
CA GLU A 45 1.13 -10.51 0.28
C GLU A 45 1.36 -10.19 1.76
N THR A 46 2.19 -9.19 2.05
CA THR A 46 2.61 -8.90 3.43
C THR A 46 1.41 -8.48 4.26
N PHE A 47 0.56 -7.57 3.77
CA PHE A 47 -0.64 -7.12 4.46
C PHE A 47 -1.58 -8.28 4.83
N ARG A 48 -1.85 -9.19 3.88
CA ARG A 48 -2.78 -10.31 4.08
C ARG A 48 -2.26 -11.31 5.11
N ARG A 49 -0.94 -11.48 5.20
CA ARG A 49 -0.27 -12.38 6.16
C ARG A 49 -0.03 -11.73 7.53
N SER A 50 -0.10 -10.41 7.62
CA SER A 50 0.15 -9.67 8.86
C SER A 50 -1.03 -9.68 9.83
N LYS A 51 -0.72 -9.69 11.13
CA LYS A 51 -1.69 -9.44 12.20
C LYS A 51 -2.23 -8.02 12.11
N LEU A 52 -3.43 -7.77 12.64
CA LEU A 52 -4.10 -6.46 12.55
C LEU A 52 -3.21 -5.29 13.00
N ALA A 53 -2.45 -5.44 14.08
CA ALA A 53 -1.52 -4.41 14.56
C ALA A 53 -0.36 -4.12 13.57
N GLN A 54 0.11 -5.14 12.85
CA GLN A 54 1.19 -5.01 11.87
C GLN A 54 0.71 -4.48 10.52
N ARG A 55 -0.57 -4.67 10.18
CA ARG A 55 -1.16 -4.17 8.93
C ARG A 55 -0.97 -2.67 8.78
N LEU A 56 -1.11 -1.91 9.86
CA LEU A 56 -0.87 -0.47 9.86
C LEU A 56 0.58 -0.12 9.47
N SER A 57 1.57 -0.84 10.02
CA SER A 57 2.97 -0.66 9.65
C SER A 57 3.24 -1.02 8.18
N VAL A 58 2.59 -2.08 7.68
CA VAL A 58 2.69 -2.48 6.26
C VAL A 58 2.10 -1.40 5.35
N LEU A 59 0.92 -0.86 5.69
CA LEU A 59 0.29 0.23 4.95
C LEU A 59 1.17 1.49 4.96
N GLN A 60 1.77 1.84 6.10
CA GLN A 60 2.67 2.99 6.21
C GLN A 60 3.93 2.82 5.34
N ALA A 61 4.54 1.63 5.35
CA ALA A 61 5.70 1.33 4.52
C ALA A 61 5.37 1.36 3.01
N ALA A 62 4.20 0.82 2.63
CA ALA A 62 3.73 0.86 1.26
C ALA A 62 3.44 2.30 0.81
N ALA A 63 2.79 3.11 1.65
CA ALA A 63 2.50 4.51 1.37
C ALA A 63 3.78 5.32 1.13
N TRP A 64 4.77 5.19 2.02
CA TRP A 64 6.07 5.86 1.85
C TRP A 64 6.77 5.46 0.54
N LEU A 65 6.71 4.18 0.18
CA LEU A 65 7.32 3.71 -1.06
C LEU A 65 6.59 4.23 -2.31
N ILE A 66 5.26 4.34 -2.25
CA ILE A 66 4.45 4.96 -3.32
C ILE A 66 4.81 6.46 -3.45
N ASP A 67 4.91 7.19 -2.34
CA ASP A 67 5.32 8.60 -2.35
C ASP A 67 6.70 8.79 -3.00
N LEU A 68 7.64 7.86 -2.73
CA LEU A 68 8.96 7.87 -3.35
C LEU A 68 8.88 7.60 -4.86
N LEU A 69 8.08 6.62 -5.30
CA LEU A 69 7.89 6.31 -6.71
C LEU A 69 7.25 7.46 -7.49
N GLU A 70 6.29 8.17 -6.88
CA GLU A 70 5.69 9.36 -7.47
C GLU A 70 6.72 10.47 -7.68
N ARG A 71 7.55 10.74 -6.68
CA ARG A 71 8.62 11.73 -6.79
C ARG A 71 9.62 11.38 -7.88
N LEU A 72 9.99 10.10 -7.99
CA LEU A 72 10.89 9.61 -9.04
C LEU A 72 10.25 9.73 -10.44
N ALA A 73 8.95 9.45 -10.55
CA ALA A 73 8.23 9.57 -11.82
C ALA A 73 8.06 11.02 -12.29
N LEU A 74 8.04 11.99 -11.38
CA LEU A 74 8.02 13.43 -11.72
C LEU A 74 9.39 13.96 -12.17
N THR A 75 10.47 13.23 -11.88
CA THR A 75 11.85 13.61 -12.23
C THR A 75 12.38 12.95 -13.49
N LEU A 76 11.61 12.05 -14.11
CA LEU A 76 11.94 11.33 -15.34
C LEU A 76 11.12 11.87 -16.52
#